data_AF-A0A2E0JK22-F1
#
_entry.id   AF-A0A2E0JK22-F1
#
_cell.length_a   1.000
_cell.length_b   1.000
_cell.length_c   1.000
_cell.angle_alpha   90.00
_cell.angle_beta   90.00
_cell.angle_gamma   90.00
#
_symmetry.space_group_name_H-M   'P 1'
#
loop_
_entity.id
_entity.type
_entity.pdbx_description
1 polymer ?
#
loop_
_entity_poly.entity_id
_entity_poly.type
_entity_poly.pdbx_seq_one_letter_code
_entity_poly.pdbx_strand_id
1 'polypeptide(L)'
;MPSSTDSPDDGPKSPPFYDRREEAESSFWRLKKASDSSREDRVKSVLAQEEEGLLATFGRVAYISVCILFDGLILTEIPVRMGKTAFSWMLFLIVLWAAIRIQRQIYDNRFATDISQIDFDRSR
;
A
#
# COMPACT_ATOMS: atom_id res chain seq x y z
N MET A 1 43.96 42.75 -51.68
CA MET A 1 43.50 43.64 -50.59
C MET A 1 42.41 42.91 -49.81
N PRO A 2 42.54 42.73 -48.49
CA PRO A 2 41.51 42.10 -47.67
C PRO A 2 40.52 43.18 -47.21
N SER A 3 39.22 42.92 -47.35
CA SER A 3 38.18 43.72 -46.69
C SER A 3 37.55 42.85 -45.62
N SER A 4 37.85 43.23 -44.39
CA SER A 4 37.39 42.73 -43.11
C SER A 4 35.87 42.81 -42.94
N THR A 5 35.29 41.91 -42.16
CA THR A 5 34.90 42.09 -40.75
C THR A 5 33.67 41.23 -40.45
N ASP A 6 33.81 40.32 -39.49
CA ASP A 6 32.72 39.68 -38.77
C ASP A 6 31.71 40.71 -38.26
N SER A 7 30.41 40.41 -38.39
CA SER A 7 29.43 40.66 -37.33
C SER A 7 28.20 39.77 -37.55
N PRO A 8 27.63 39.22 -36.47
CA PRO A 8 26.58 38.22 -36.52
C PRO A 8 25.25 38.92 -36.80
N ASP A 9 24.54 38.49 -37.83
CA ASP A 9 23.11 38.79 -37.93
C ASP A 9 22.39 37.88 -36.92
N ASP A 10 22.39 38.32 -35.66
CA ASP A 10 21.47 37.87 -34.62
C ASP A 10 20.05 38.36 -34.99
N GLY A 11 19.53 37.84 -36.10
CA GLY A 11 18.10 37.82 -36.35
C GLY A 11 17.44 37.04 -35.20
N PRO A 12 16.28 37.47 -34.69
CA PRO A 12 15.59 36.73 -33.65
C PRO A 12 15.38 35.32 -34.19
N LYS A 13 16.00 34.30 -33.57
CA LYS A 13 15.67 32.91 -33.85
C LYS A 13 14.17 32.83 -33.68
N SER A 14 13.45 32.72 -34.80
CA SER A 14 12.02 32.49 -34.79
C SER A 14 11.80 31.33 -33.84
N PRO A 15 10.88 31.45 -32.86
CA PRO A 15 10.65 30.37 -31.91
C PRO A 15 10.43 29.10 -32.74
N PRO A 16 11.06 27.97 -32.37
CA PRO A 16 10.98 26.74 -33.14
C PRO A 16 9.53 26.53 -33.53
N PHE A 17 9.28 26.51 -34.84
CA PHE A 17 7.92 26.60 -35.37
C PHE A 17 7.13 25.44 -34.78
N TYR A 18 6.09 25.77 -34.03
CA TYR A 18 5.26 24.84 -33.28
C TYR A 18 4.57 23.88 -34.25
N ASP A 19 5.12 22.68 -34.46
CA ASP A 19 4.45 21.67 -35.28
C ASP A 19 3.27 21.11 -34.49
N ARG A 20 2.09 21.66 -34.78
CA ARG A 20 0.82 21.25 -34.16
C ARG A 20 0.59 19.73 -34.25
N ARG A 21 1.18 19.05 -35.23
CA ARG A 21 1.03 17.60 -35.38
C ARG A 21 1.87 16.84 -34.34
N GLU A 22 3.12 17.24 -34.14
CA GLU A 22 4.01 16.64 -33.13
C GLU A 22 3.51 16.89 -31.71
N GLU A 23 2.93 18.07 -31.47
CA GLU A 23 2.27 18.42 -30.21
C GLU A 23 0.99 17.63 -29.94
N ALA A 24 0.18 17.42 -30.98
CA ALA A 24 -1.02 16.59 -30.88
C ALA A 24 -0.67 15.12 -30.63
N GLU A 25 0.35 14.59 -31.30
CA GLU A 25 0.83 13.22 -31.11
C GLU A 25 1.43 13.02 -29.71
N SER A 26 2.28 13.93 -29.24
CA SER A 26 2.84 13.86 -27.88
C SER A 26 1.76 13.97 -26.80
N SER A 27 0.76 14.84 -27.00
CA SER A 27 -0.40 14.95 -26.11
C SER A 27 -1.25 13.68 -26.13
N PHE A 28 -1.44 13.07 -27.31
CA PHE A 28 -2.16 11.81 -27.46
C PHE A 28 -1.44 10.67 -26.72
N TRP A 29 -0.12 10.54 -26.84
CA TRP A 29 0.64 9.52 -26.12
C TRP A 29 0.62 9.71 -24.61
N ARG A 30 0.63 10.96 -24.12
CA ARG A 30 0.47 11.25 -22.69
C ARG A 30 -0.91 10.83 -22.19
N LEU A 31 -1.94 11.14 -22.96
CA LEU A 31 -3.32 10.80 -22.61
C LEU A 31 -3.55 9.29 -22.67
N LYS A 32 -2.98 8.61 -23.67
CA LYS A 32 -2.97 7.15 -23.78
C LYS A 32 -2.27 6.51 -22.58
N LYS A 33 -1.05 6.97 -22.24
CA LYS A 33 -0.31 6.44 -21.08
C LYS A 33 -1.09 6.59 -19.78
N ALA A 34 -1.75 7.73 -19.57
CA ALA A 34 -2.62 7.95 -18.42
C ALA A 34 -3.88 7.08 -18.43
N SER A 35 -4.45 6.83 -19.62
CA SER A 35 -5.58 5.90 -19.76
C SER A 35 -5.16 4.45 -19.51
N ASP A 36 -3.97 4.04 -19.96
CA ASP A 36 -3.47 2.68 -19.80
C ASP A 36 -3.13 2.41 -18.32
N SER A 37 -2.49 3.35 -17.62
CA SER A 37 -2.24 3.22 -16.18
C SER A 37 -3.55 3.13 -15.38
N SER A 38 -4.56 3.93 -15.73
CA SER A 38 -5.87 3.85 -15.08
C SER A 38 -6.58 2.51 -15.33
N ARG A 39 -6.39 1.89 -16.50
CA ARG A 39 -6.92 0.55 -16.79
C ARG A 39 -6.22 -0.51 -15.98
N GLU A 40 -4.90 -0.44 -15.88
CA GLU A 40 -4.11 -1.38 -15.07
C GLU A 40 -4.48 -1.31 -13.59
N ASP A 41 -4.65 -0.12 -13.03
CA ASP A 41 -5.06 0.06 -11.63
C ASP A 41 -6.45 -0.52 -11.35
N ARG A 42 -7.39 -0.35 -12.30
CA ARG A 42 -8.72 -0.96 -12.21
C ARG A 42 -8.67 -2.48 -12.27
N VAL A 43 -7.83 -3.06 -13.11
CA VAL A 43 -7.68 -4.52 -13.19
C VAL A 43 -6.99 -5.08 -11.94
N LYS A 44 -5.94 -4.41 -11.44
CA LYS A 44 -5.24 -4.75 -10.19
C LYS A 44 -6.20 -4.80 -9.00
N SER A 45 -7.05 -3.79 -8.85
CA SER A 45 -8.02 -3.73 -7.75
C SER A 45 -9.09 -4.82 -7.81
N VAL A 46 -9.53 -5.21 -9.01
CA VAL A 46 -10.50 -6.33 -9.18
C VAL A 46 -9.84 -7.67 -8.88
N LEU A 47 -8.63 -7.91 -9.37
CA LEU A 47 -7.90 -9.16 -9.10
C LEU A 47 -7.52 -9.30 -7.62
N ALA A 48 -7.14 -8.21 -6.97
CA ALA A 48 -6.89 -8.19 -5.53
C ALA A 48 -8.15 -8.54 -4.72
N GLN A 49 -9.34 -8.21 -5.22
CA GLN A 49 -10.61 -8.60 -4.58
C GLN A 49 -10.99 -10.06 -4.83
N GLU A 50 -10.63 -10.64 -5.98
CA GLU A 50 -10.86 -12.07 -6.27
C GLU A 50 -9.89 -13.00 -5.53
N GLU A 51 -8.65 -12.56 -5.31
CA GLU A 51 -7.65 -13.31 -4.54
C GLU A 51 -7.83 -13.22 -3.02
N GLU A 52 -8.65 -12.29 -2.50
CA GLU A 52 -9.10 -12.33 -1.12
C GLU A 52 -10.07 -13.50 -0.90
N GLY A 53 -9.49 -14.69 -0.75
CA GLY A 53 -10.24 -15.90 -0.49
C GLY A 53 -11.11 -15.75 0.75
N LEU A 54 -12.38 -16.15 0.67
CA LEU A 54 -13.33 -16.15 1.79
C LEU A 54 -12.75 -16.79 3.06
N LEU A 55 -11.84 -17.75 2.92
CA LEU A 55 -11.08 -18.39 4.00
C LEU A 55 -10.20 -17.40 4.79
N ALA A 56 -9.56 -16.43 4.13
CA ALA A 56 -8.76 -15.41 4.79
C ALA A 56 -9.66 -14.48 5.61
N THR A 57 -10.79 -14.05 5.04
CA THR A 57 -11.76 -13.19 5.71
C THR A 57 -12.40 -13.89 6.92
N PHE A 58 -12.82 -15.15 6.75
CA PHE A 58 -13.37 -15.95 7.85
C PHE A 58 -12.30 -16.28 8.90
N GLY A 59 -11.06 -16.53 8.47
CA GLY A 59 -9.91 -16.78 9.33
C GLY A 59 -9.58 -15.58 10.22
N ARG A 60 -9.63 -14.35 9.68
CA ARG A 60 -9.44 -13.11 10.46
C ARG A 60 -10.50 -12.95 11.54
N VAL A 61 -11.76 -13.13 11.19
CA VAL A 61 -12.89 -13.01 12.14
C VAL A 61 -12.79 -14.09 13.22
N ALA A 62 -12.50 -15.34 12.84
CA ALA A 62 -12.32 -16.44 13.79
C ALA A 62 -11.12 -16.19 14.73
N TYR A 63 -10.00 -15.73 14.19
CA TYR A 63 -8.80 -15.41 14.98
C TYR A 63 -9.08 -14.31 16.01
N ILE A 64 -9.66 -13.18 15.58
CA ILE A 64 -10.01 -12.07 16.48
C ILE A 64 -11.00 -12.55 17.56
N SER A 65 -11.98 -13.37 17.18
CA SER A 65 -12.94 -13.94 18.13
C SER A 65 -12.25 -14.79 19.20
N VAL A 66 -11.30 -15.65 18.81
CA VAL A 66 -10.52 -16.46 19.76
C VAL A 66 -9.63 -15.59 20.64
N CYS A 67 -8.99 -14.55 20.10
CA CYS A 67 -8.20 -13.60 20.87
C CYS A 67 -9.03 -12.87 21.93
N ILE A 68 -10.22 -12.39 21.58
CA ILE A 68 -11.13 -11.73 22.54
C ILE A 68 -11.58 -12.71 23.62
N LEU A 69 -11.90 -13.96 23.26
CA LEU A 69 -12.26 -14.99 24.24
C LEU A 69 -11.08 -15.32 25.17
N PHE A 70 -9.87 -15.43 24.64
CA PHE A 70 -8.67 -15.68 25.44
C PHE A 70 -8.38 -14.52 26.40
N ASP A 71 -8.33 -13.29 25.89
CA ASP A 71 -8.04 -12.09 26.69
C ASP A 71 -9.14 -11.81 27.71
N GLY A 72 -10.40 -12.01 27.33
CA GLY A 72 -11.56 -11.76 28.17
C GLY A 72 -11.86 -12.86 29.19
N LEU A 73 -11.67 -14.13 28.85
CA LEU A 73 -12.03 -15.26 29.74
C LEU A 73 -10.83 -15.78 30.53
N ILE A 74 -9.68 -16.02 29.87
CA ILE A 74 -8.52 -16.63 30.51
C ILE A 74 -7.72 -15.58 31.27
N LEU A 75 -7.51 -14.41 30.69
CA LEU A 75 -6.70 -13.37 31.32
C LEU A 75 -7.39 -12.75 32.53
N THR A 76 -8.71 -12.59 32.49
CA THR A 76 -9.49 -12.07 33.64
C THR A 76 -9.58 -13.05 34.81
N GLU A 77 -9.26 -14.33 34.59
CA GLU A 77 -9.18 -15.31 35.66
C GLU A 77 -8.01 -15.03 36.62
N ILE A 78 -6.95 -14.37 36.14
CA ILE A 78 -5.77 -13.97 36.94
C ILE A 78 -6.18 -13.08 38.13
N PRO A 79 -6.82 -11.91 37.94
CA PRO A 79 -7.24 -11.07 39.07
C PRO A 79 -8.36 -11.71 39.90
N VAL A 80 -9.19 -12.58 39.31
CA VAL A 80 -10.28 -13.26 40.03
C VAL A 80 -9.72 -14.29 41.02
N ARG A 81 -8.76 -15.12 40.62
CA ARG A 81 -8.14 -16.12 41.50
C ARG A 81 -7.20 -15.51 42.55
N MET A 82 -6.60 -14.36 42.23
CA MET A 82 -5.60 -13.69 43.08
C MET A 82 -6.20 -12.65 44.04
N GLY A 83 -7.52 -12.69 44.23
CA GLY A 83 -8.23 -11.90 45.24
C GLY A 83 -8.43 -10.41 44.90
N LYS A 84 -8.39 -10.04 43.61
CA LYS A 84 -8.61 -8.66 43.13
C LYS A 84 -7.69 -7.60 43.76
N THR A 85 -6.48 -8.00 44.17
CA THR A 85 -5.49 -7.07 44.75
C THR A 85 -4.94 -6.11 43.70
N ALA A 86 -4.45 -4.93 44.11
CA ALA A 86 -3.84 -3.95 43.20
C ALA A 86 -2.67 -4.55 42.38
N PHE A 87 -1.91 -5.47 43.01
CA PHE A 87 -0.85 -6.22 42.33
C PHE A 87 -1.38 -7.12 41.22
N SER A 88 -2.52 -7.80 41.44
CA SER A 88 -3.16 -8.65 40.42
C SER A 88 -3.65 -7.85 39.21
N TRP A 89 -4.14 -6.62 39.43
CA TRP A 89 -4.51 -5.71 38.36
C TRP A 89 -3.30 -5.21 37.57
N MET A 90 -2.21 -4.85 38.26
CA MET A 90 -0.94 -4.49 37.61
C MET A 90 -0.42 -5.64 36.73
N LEU A 91 -0.38 -6.85 37.27
CA LEU A 91 0.07 -8.03 36.54
C LEU A 91 -0.84 -8.34 35.35
N PHE A 92 -2.17 -8.26 35.54
CA PHE A 92 -3.15 -8.40 34.46
C PHE A 92 -2.89 -7.41 33.32
N LEU A 93 -2.71 -6.12 33.61
CA LEU A 93 -2.48 -5.11 32.59
C LEU A 93 -1.18 -5.34 31.81
N ILE A 94 -0.10 -5.74 32.49
CA ILE A 94 1.18 -6.06 31.85
C ILE A 94 1.02 -7.26 30.92
N VAL A 95 0.38 -8.33 31.38
CA VAL A 95 0.15 -9.55 30.59
C VAL A 95 -0.79 -9.26 29.42
N LEU A 96 -1.86 -8.48 29.63
CA LEU A 96 -2.79 -8.08 28.58
C LEU A 96 -2.07 -7.27 27.49
N TRP A 97 -1.26 -6.30 27.89
CA TRP A 97 -0.49 -5.50 26.94
C TRP A 97 0.46 -6.37 26.11
N ALA A 98 1.16 -7.31 26.75
CA ALA A 98 2.03 -8.26 26.06
C ALA A 98 1.26 -9.19 25.12
N ALA A 99 0.11 -9.72 25.57
CA ALA A 99 -0.76 -10.57 24.77
C ALA A 99 -1.24 -9.85 23.51
N ILE A 100 -1.77 -8.63 23.64
CA ILE A 100 -2.22 -7.82 22.50
C ILE A 100 -1.07 -7.56 21.51
N ARG A 101 0.12 -7.21 22.02
CA ARG A 101 1.34 -7.01 21.19
C ARG A 101 1.64 -8.25 20.35
N ILE A 102 1.67 -9.42 20.99
CA ILE A 102 1.98 -10.70 20.35
C ILE A 102 0.87 -11.11 19.38
N GLN A 103 -0.39 -11.00 19.79
CA GLN A 103 -1.55 -11.32 18.96
C GLN A 103 -1.58 -10.47 17.69
N ARG A 104 -1.25 -9.18 17.80
CA ARG A 104 -1.13 -8.27 16.65
C ARG A 104 -0.01 -8.70 15.72
N GLN A 105 1.17 -9.01 16.26
CA GLN A 105 2.30 -9.47 15.44
C GLN A 105 1.99 -10.79 14.73
N ILE A 106 1.34 -11.74 15.40
CA ILE A 106 0.92 -13.02 14.80
C ILE A 106 -0.16 -12.77 13.74
N TYR A 107 -1.12 -11.88 14.02
CA TYR A 107 -2.16 -11.51 13.06
C TYR A 107 -1.54 -10.94 11.79
N ASP A 108 -0.66 -9.96 11.92
CA ASP A 108 0.04 -9.33 10.81
C ASP A 108 0.86 -10.38 10.02
N ASN A 109 1.59 -11.27 10.70
CA ASN A 109 2.37 -12.31 10.03
C ASN A 109 1.52 -13.39 9.32
N ARG A 110 0.35 -13.75 9.87
CA ARG A 110 -0.51 -14.82 9.35
C ARG A 110 -1.51 -14.34 8.30
N PHE A 111 -1.93 -13.08 8.40
CA PHE A 111 -2.98 -12.49 7.59
C PHE A 111 -2.53 -11.28 6.79
N ALA A 112 -1.23 -10.94 6.74
CA ALA A 112 -0.71 -9.99 5.77
C ALA A 112 -1.16 -10.45 4.38
N THR A 113 -2.12 -9.71 3.79
CA THR A 113 -2.52 -9.92 2.41
C THR A 113 -1.30 -9.55 1.58
N ASP A 114 -0.74 -10.53 0.88
CA ASP A 114 0.39 -10.31 0.01
C ASP A 114 -0.09 -9.64 -1.28
N ILE A 115 -0.42 -8.35 -1.21
CA ILE A 115 -0.78 -7.51 -2.37
C ILE A 115 0.43 -7.40 -3.34
N SER A 116 1.63 -7.81 -2.90
CA SER A 116 2.85 -7.77 -3.70
C SER A 116 2.97 -8.87 -4.77
N GLN A 117 2.08 -9.88 -4.78
CA GLN A 117 2.11 -10.95 -5.79
C GLN A 117 1.54 -10.56 -7.16
N ILE A 118 0.78 -9.46 -7.26
CA ILE A 118 0.28 -8.97 -8.54
C ILE A 118 1.37 -8.06 -9.16
N ASP A 119 2.48 -8.66 -9.57
CA ASP A 119 3.51 -8.02 -10.36
C ASP A 119 3.35 -8.38 -11.83
N PHE A 120 2.79 -7.45 -12.60
CA PHE A 120 2.59 -7.60 -14.05
C PHE A 120 3.87 -7.34 -14.87
N ASP A 121 4.95 -6.85 -14.25
CA ASP A 121 6.20 -6.50 -14.95
C ASP A 121 7.17 -7.69 -15.10
N ARG A 122 6.70 -8.92 -14.81
CA ARG A 122 7.43 -10.15 -15.11
C ARG A 122 7.46 -10.39 -16.62
N SER A 123 8.36 -9.68 -17.30
CA SER A 123 8.73 -9.94 -18.69
C SER A 123 8.96 -11.44 -18.89
N ARG A 124 8.22 -12.00 -19.84
CA ARG A 124 8.42 -13.35 -20.37
C ARG A 124 8.89 -13.22 -21.81
#